data_AF-E2EFG2-F1
#
_entry.id   AF-E2EFG2-F1
#
_cell.length_a   1.000
_cell.length_b   1.000
_cell.length_c   1.000
_cell.angle_alpha   90.00
_cell.angle_beta   90.00
_cell.angle_gamma   90.00
#
_symmetry.space_group_name_H-M   'P 1'
#
loop_
_entity.id
_entity.type
_entity.pdbx_description
1 polymer ?
#
loop_
_entity_poly.entity_id
_entity_poly.type
_entity_poly.pdbx_seq_one_letter_code
_entity_poly.pdbx_strand_id
1 'polypeptide(L)' 'GQTREHALLAFTLGVKQLIVGVNKMDSTEPPYSEPRFEEIKKEVSSYIKKIGYNPAAVAFVPIS' A
#
# COMPACT_ATOMS: atom_id res chain seq x y z
N GLY A 1 12.28 3.08 6.56
CA GLY A 1 11.63 1.77 6.37
C GLY A 1 11.31 1.66 4.89
N GLN A 2 11.76 0.61 4.22
CA GLN A 2 11.95 0.62 2.75
C GLN A 2 10.68 0.95 1.94
N THR A 3 9.49 0.48 2.34
CA THR A 3 8.22 0.81 1.67
C THR A 3 7.98 2.32 1.55
N ARG A 4 8.39 3.06 2.58
CA ARG A 4 8.22 4.50 2.66
C ARG A 4 9.18 5.24 1.72
N GLU A 5 10.44 4.84 1.74
CA GLU A 5 11.48 5.37 0.86
C GLU A 5 11.18 5.08 -0.62
N HIS A 6 10.77 3.85 -0.97
CA HIS A 6 10.42 3.51 -2.35
C HIS A 6 9.24 4.32 -2.88
N ALA A 7 8.18 4.52 -2.08
CA ALA A 7 7.04 5.32 -2.48
C ALA A 7 7.41 6.80 -2.69
N LEU A 8 8.27 7.35 -1.82
CA LEU A 8 8.78 8.70 -2.00
C LEU A 8 9.64 8.83 -3.25
N LEU A 9 10.58 7.90 -3.47
CA LEU A 9 11.45 7.89 -4.65
C LEU A 9 10.63 7.80 -5.94
N ALA A 10 9.66 6.90 -6.01
CA ALA A 10 8.76 6.78 -7.16
C ALA A 10 8.05 8.12 -7.46
N PHE A 11 7.56 8.80 -6.42
CA PHE A 11 6.91 10.10 -6.58
C PHE A 11 7.89 11.18 -7.08
N THR A 12 9.10 11.25 -6.52
CA THR A 12 10.12 12.21 -6.93
C THR A 12 10.60 12.00 -8.38
N LEU A 13 10.55 10.77 -8.88
CA LEU A 13 10.86 10.41 -10.26
C LEU A 13 9.70 10.67 -11.23
N GLY A 14 8.56 11.19 -10.75
CA GLY A 14 7.41 11.55 -11.58
C GLY A 14 6.44 10.41 -11.85
N VAL A 15 6.55 9.27 -11.16
CA VAL A 15 5.60 8.16 -11.27
C VAL A 15 4.30 8.54 -10.55
N LYS A 16 3.27 8.92 -11.32
CA LYS A 16 1.97 9.37 -10.79
C LYS A 16 0.95 8.24 -10.57
N GLN A 17 1.14 7.10 -11.21
CA GLN A 17 0.29 5.92 -11.07
C GLN A 17 0.96 4.92 -10.13
N LEU A 18 0.22 4.42 -9.14
CA LEU A 18 0.72 3.48 -8.14
C LEU A 18 -0.33 2.40 -7.91
N ILE A 19 0.12 1.15 -7.82
CA ILE A 19 -0.67 0.00 -7.36
C ILE A 19 0.03 -0.58 -6.16
N VAL A 20 -0.72 -0.89 -5.10
CA VAL A 20 -0.20 -1.50 -3.88
C VAL A 20 -0.66 -2.95 -3.81
N GLY A 21 0.27 -3.88 -4.03
CA GLY A 21 0.06 -5.31 -3.78
C GLY A 21 0.29 -5.63 -2.31
N VAL A 22 -0.75 -6.02 -1.59
CA VAL A 22 -0.63 -6.51 -0.21
C VAL A 22 -0.35 -8.02 -0.27
N ASN A 23 0.92 -8.38 -0.14
CA ASN A 23 1.40 -9.75 -0.33
C ASN A 23 1.33 -10.60 0.95
N LYS A 24 1.43 -11.93 0.79
CA LYS A 24 1.43 -12.94 1.86
C LYS A 24 0.14 -12.98 2.68
N MET A 25 -0.99 -12.75 2.02
CA MET A 25 -2.30 -12.81 2.70
C MET A 25 -2.63 -14.21 3.24
N ASP A 26 -2.06 -15.27 2.67
CA ASP A 26 -2.12 -16.64 3.19
C ASP A 26 -1.52 -16.79 4.59
N SER A 27 -0.51 -15.97 4.92
CA SER A 27 0.26 -16.04 6.15
C SER A 27 -0.29 -15.14 7.27
N THR A 28 -1.42 -14.46 7.05
CA THR A 28 -2.08 -13.70 8.13
C THR A 28 -2.73 -14.67 9.13
N GLU A 29 -3.03 -14.18 10.34
CA GLU A 29 -3.77 -14.95 11.34
C GLU A 29 -5.14 -14.27 11.59
N PRO A 30 -6.27 -14.92 11.23
CA PRO A 30 -6.39 -16.13 10.41
C PRO A 30 -5.93 -15.91 8.95
N PRO A 31 -5.67 -16.98 8.16
CA PRO A 31 -5.31 -16.85 6.74
C PRO A 31 -6.35 -16.02 5.98
N TYR A 32 -5.89 -15.13 5.11
CA TYR A 32 -6.72 -14.19 4.34
C TYR A 32 -7.59 -13.27 5.22
N SER A 33 -7.03 -12.79 6.34
CA SER A 33 -7.70 -11.88 7.28
C SER A 33 -7.98 -10.52 6.64
N GLU A 34 -9.26 -10.26 6.35
CA GLU A 34 -9.74 -8.95 5.88
C GLU A 34 -9.41 -7.81 6.87
N PRO A 35 -9.57 -7.96 8.20
CA PRO A 35 -9.16 -6.94 9.15
C PRO A 35 -7.69 -6.53 9.01
N ARG A 36 -6.80 -7.50 8.75
CA ARG A 36 -5.38 -7.24 8.56
C ARG A 36 -5.11 -6.48 7.27
N PHE A 37 -5.81 -6.83 6.19
CA PHE A 37 -5.73 -6.08 4.94
C PHE A 37 -6.20 -4.64 5.09
N GLU A 38 -7.34 -4.40 5.74
CA GLU A 38 -7.88 -3.05 5.94
C GLU A 38 -6.98 -2.19 6.86
N GLU A 39 -6.35 -2.79 7.88
CA GLU A 39 -5.34 -2.14 8.70
C GLU A 39 -4.16 -1.64 7.86
N ILE A 40 -3.57 -2.53 7.05
CA ILE A 40 -2.43 -2.21 6.17
C ILE A 40 -2.83 -1.14 5.15
N LYS A 41 -3.98 -1.31 4.49
CA LYS A 41 -4.51 -0.36 3.52
C LYS A 41 -4.70 1.02 4.14
N LYS A 42 -5.21 1.13 5.37
CA LYS A 42 -5.38 2.40 6.08
C LYS A 42 -4.05 3.06 6.40
N GLU A 43 -3.07 2.30 6.91
CA GLU A 43 -1.75 2.84 7.23
C GLU A 43 -1.04 3.35 5.96
N VAL A 44 -1.01 2.52 4.91
CA VAL A 44 -0.37 2.86 3.64
C VAL A 44 -1.09 4.03 2.96
N SER A 45 -2.42 4.07 2.98
CA SER A 45 -3.21 5.20 2.43
C SER A 45 -2.87 6.53 3.11
N SER A 46 -2.74 6.54 4.44
CA SER A 46 -2.34 7.73 5.20
C SER A 46 -0.94 8.18 4.81
N TYR A 47 -0.03 7.22 4.58
CA TYR A 47 1.35 7.51 4.24
C TYR A 47 1.51 8.06 2.82
N ILE A 48 0.93 7.40 1.80
CA ILE A 48 1.02 7.86 0.41
C ILE A 48 0.34 9.22 0.20
N LYS A 49 -0.71 9.52 0.98
CA LYS A 49 -1.33 10.86 1.02
C LYS A 49 -0.36 11.95 1.47
N LYS A 50 0.52 11.65 2.43
CA LYS A 50 1.55 12.59 2.89
C LYS A 50 2.65 12.81 1.85
N ILE A 51 2.96 11.78 1.03
CA ILE A 51 3.93 11.91 -0.07
C ILE A 51 3.36 12.80 -1.18
N GLY A 52 2.06 12.73 -1.44
CA GLY A 52 1.38 13.51 -2.48
C GLY A 52 0.54 12.69 -3.46
N TYR A 53 0.47 11.36 -3.28
CA TYR A 53 -0.44 10.52 -4.06
C TYR A 53 -1.89 10.73 -3.61
N ASN A 54 -2.83 10.58 -4.55
CA ASN A 54 -4.26 10.49 -4.23
C ASN A 54 -4.62 9.04 -3.86
N PRO A 55 -4.96 8.72 -2.59
CA PRO A 55 -5.26 7.35 -2.20
C PRO A 55 -6.47 6.75 -2.94
N ALA A 56 -7.43 7.58 -3.37
CA ALA A 56 -8.59 7.12 -4.11
C ALA A 56 -8.26 6.64 -5.53
N ALA A 57 -7.10 7.04 -6.07
CA ALA A 57 -6.62 6.62 -7.39
C ALA A 57 -5.65 5.42 -7.32
N VAL A 58 -5.31 4.96 -6.11
CA VAL A 58 -4.36 3.86 -5.90
C VAL A 58 -5.15 2.59 -5.59
N ALA A 59 -5.00 1.57 -6.44
CA ALA A 59 -5.61 0.28 -6.21
C ALA A 59 -4.81 -0.51 -5.16
N PHE A 60 -5.51 -1.09 -4.19
CA PHE A 60 -4.96 -2.03 -3.21
C PHE A 60 -5.45 -3.43 -3.58
N VAL A 61 -4.52 -4.33 -3.89
CA VAL A 61 -4.83 -5.68 -4.35
C VAL A 61 -4.23 -6.68 -3.36
N PRO A 62 -5.05 -7.49 -2.66
CA PRO A 62 -4.54 -8.60 -1.86
C PRO A 62 -4.00 -9.70 -2.79
N ILE A 63 -2.76 -10.11 -2.58
CA ILE A 63 -2.08 -11.17 -3.34
C ILE A 63 -1.36 -12.14 -2.40
N SER A 64 -0.97 -13.29 -2.94
CA SER A 64 -0.24 -14.36 -2.25
C SER A 64 0.77 -14.96 -3.22
#